data_AF-D7BAH1-F1
#
_entry.id   AF-D7BAH1-F1
#
_cell.length_a   1.000
_cell.length_b   1.000
_cell.length_c   1.000
_cell.angle_alpha   90.00
_cell.angle_beta   90.00
_cell.angle_gamma   90.00
#
_symmetry.space_group_name_H-M   'P 1'
#
loop_
_entity.id
_entity.type
_entity.pdbx_description
1 polymer ?
#
loop_
_entity_poly.entity_id
_entity_poly.type
_entity_poly.pdbx_seq_one_letter_code
_entity_poly.pdbx_strand_id
1 'polypeptide(L)'
;MKNIRERLEGFLNRLERAETILLEGRIHRVEGLAHTYVVRGSERLSTGASRGPMALHYLVDLERETCTCPDAAKGHTCKHLLAALLLERGEERSRGEARETAKAA
;
A
#
# COMPACT_ATOMS: atom_id res chain seq x y z
N MET A 1 -8.74 -11.45 -25.39
CA MET A 1 -8.29 -10.09 -25.00
C MET A 1 -9.36 -9.51 -24.10
N LYS A 2 -9.02 -9.07 -22.88
CA LYS A 2 -10.02 -8.45 -21.99
C LYS A 2 -10.49 -7.13 -22.59
N ASN A 3 -11.78 -6.81 -22.48
CA ASN A 3 -12.27 -5.52 -22.94
C ASN A 3 -11.77 -4.40 -22.00
N ILE A 4 -11.88 -3.14 -22.43
CA ILE A 4 -11.41 -2.00 -21.64
C ILE A 4 -12.10 -1.94 -20.28
N ARG A 5 -13.41 -2.23 -20.23
CA ARG A 5 -14.21 -2.20 -19.00
C ARG A 5 -13.72 -3.19 -17.95
N GLU A 6 -13.48 -4.45 -18.31
CA GLU A 6 -12.96 -5.49 -17.42
C GLU A 6 -11.58 -5.13 -16.86
N ARG A 7 -10.74 -4.47 -17.66
CA ARG A 7 -9.43 -3.98 -17.21
C ARG A 7 -9.58 -2.86 -16.19
N LEU A 8 -10.52 -1.94 -16.41
CA LEU A 8 -10.82 -0.83 -15.49
C LEU A 8 -11.41 -1.36 -14.18
N GLU A 9 -12.38 -2.27 -14.24
CA GLU A 9 -12.99 -2.90 -13.05
C GLU A 9 -11.93 -3.65 -12.23
N GLY A 10 -11.04 -4.39 -12.89
CA GLY A 10 -9.92 -5.08 -12.22
C GLY A 10 -8.87 -4.14 -11.62
N PHE A 11 -8.75 -2.91 -12.11
CA PHE A 11 -7.89 -1.89 -11.51
C PHE A 11 -8.58 -1.21 -10.32
N LEU A 12 -9.84 -0.82 -10.48
CA LEU A 12 -10.66 -0.22 -9.42
C LEU A 12 -10.72 -1.12 -8.20
N ASN A 13 -10.92 -2.43 -8.38
CA ASN A 13 -10.91 -3.37 -7.26
C ASN A 13 -9.57 -3.39 -6.49
N ARG A 14 -8.43 -3.20 -7.16
CA ARG A 14 -7.13 -3.11 -6.48
C ARG A 14 -6.99 -1.79 -5.73
N LEU A 15 -7.52 -0.72 -6.29
CA LEU A 15 -7.52 0.60 -5.70
C LEU A 15 -8.37 0.63 -4.41
N GLU A 16 -9.59 0.08 -4.44
CA GLU A 16 -10.46 -0.06 -3.27
C GLU A 16 -9.78 -0.83 -2.13
N ARG A 17 -9.09 -1.92 -2.46
CA ARG A 17 -8.32 -2.71 -1.48
C ARG A 17 -7.11 -1.96 -0.93
N ALA A 18 -6.48 -1.11 -1.74
CA ALA A 18 -5.38 -0.25 -1.30
C ALA A 18 -5.88 0.85 -0.37
N GLU A 19 -7.02 1.46 -0.68
CA GLU A 19 -7.69 2.44 0.18
C GLU A 19 -8.06 1.83 1.53
N THR A 20 -8.59 0.60 1.55
CA THR A 20 -8.90 -0.11 2.80
C THR A 20 -7.65 -0.25 3.70
N ILE A 21 -6.47 -0.54 3.12
CA ILE A 21 -5.21 -0.62 3.88
C ILE A 21 -4.89 0.72 4.56
N LEU A 22 -5.12 1.84 3.87
CA LEU A 22 -4.89 3.18 4.39
C LEU A 22 -5.87 3.54 5.50
N LEU A 23 -7.16 3.34 5.25
CA LEU A 23 -8.24 3.66 6.19
C LEU A 23 -8.13 2.85 7.49
N GLU A 24 -7.66 1.61 7.40
CA GLU A 24 -7.42 0.76 8.58
C GLU A 24 -6.07 1.03 9.26
N GLY A 25 -5.28 2.00 8.77
CA GLY A 25 -3.99 2.38 9.35
C GLY A 25 -2.97 1.24 9.33
N ARG A 26 -3.04 0.34 8.35
CA ARG A 26 -2.19 -0.86 8.27
C ARG A 26 -0.88 -0.64 7.52
N ILE A 27 -0.59 0.58 7.09
CA ILE A 27 0.63 0.94 6.38
C ILE A 27 1.42 1.95 7.19
N HIS A 28 2.73 1.71 7.31
CA HIS A 28 3.64 2.53 8.08
C HIS A 28 4.93 2.78 7.29
N ARG A 29 5.50 3.98 7.42
CA ARG A 29 6.83 4.28 6.91
C ARG A 29 7.90 3.52 7.70
N VAL A 30 8.96 3.10 7.03
CA VAL A 30 10.16 2.58 7.69
C VAL A 30 11.09 3.74 8.00
N GLU A 31 11.43 3.90 9.28
CA GLU A 31 12.36 4.95 9.70
C GLU A 31 13.74 4.76 9.08
N GLY A 32 14.35 5.86 8.63
CA GLY A 32 15.68 5.86 8.01
C GLY A 32 15.73 5.36 6.57
N LEU A 33 14.63 4.86 6.00
CA LEU A 33 14.55 4.43 4.60
C LEU A 33 13.53 5.27 3.83
N ALA A 34 14.01 6.02 2.84
CA ALA A 34 13.14 6.78 1.95
C ALA A 34 12.23 5.83 1.16
N HIS A 35 11.00 6.26 0.87
CA HIS A 35 10.05 5.55 0.00
C HIS A 35 9.77 4.08 0.38
N THR A 36 10.07 3.70 1.63
CA THR A 36 9.96 2.33 2.11
C THR A 36 8.87 2.23 3.18
N TYR A 37 8.02 1.22 3.05
CA TYR A 37 6.84 1.04 3.87
C TYR A 37 6.66 -0.42 4.28
N VAL A 38 6.10 -0.62 5.48
CA VAL A 38 5.61 -1.92 5.92
C VAL A 38 4.09 -1.88 5.91
N VAL A 39 3.49 -2.86 5.23
CA VAL A 39 2.05 -3.08 5.23
C VAL A 39 1.72 -4.33 6.05
N ARG A 40 0.89 -4.15 7.07
CA ARG A 40 0.34 -5.24 7.87
C ARG A 40 -0.77 -5.94 7.09
N GLY A 41 -0.59 -7.24 6.86
CA GLY A 41 -1.60 -8.12 6.29
C GLY A 41 -2.84 -8.18 7.16
N SER A 42 -4.00 -8.29 6.51
CA SER A 42 -5.31 -8.43 7.16
C SER A 42 -5.58 -9.84 7.68
N GLU A 43 -4.84 -10.84 7.20
CA GLU A 43 -5.12 -12.23 7.53
C GLU A 43 -4.49 -12.67 8.85
N ARG A 44 -5.38 -13.04 9.78
CA ARG A 44 -5.17 -14.19 10.66
C ARG A 44 -5.15 -15.42 9.75
N LEU A 45 -4.01 -15.75 9.15
CA LEU A 45 -3.85 -17.09 8.60
C LEU A 45 -3.98 -18.06 9.77
N SER A 46 -5.13 -18.73 9.87
CA SER A 46 -5.24 -19.96 10.65
C SER A 46 -4.42 -21.01 9.90
N THR A 47 -3.10 -20.92 9.98
CA THR A 47 -2.24 -22.02 9.58
C THR A 47 -2.62 -23.16 10.51
N GLY A 48 -3.21 -24.23 9.97
CA GLY A 48 -3.64 -25.42 10.70
C GLY A 48 -2.48 -26.23 11.30
N ALA A 49 -1.43 -25.57 11.78
CA ALA A 49 -0.19 -26.15 12.27
C ALA A 49 0.39 -25.25 13.37
N SER A 50 0.02 -25.52 14.62
CA SER A 50 0.85 -25.38 15.84
C SER A 50 1.55 -24.04 16.16
N ARG A 51 1.34 -22.98 15.37
CA ARG A 51 1.90 -21.65 15.58
C ARG A 51 0.74 -20.67 15.44
N GLY A 52 0.57 -19.81 16.45
CA GLY A 52 -0.54 -18.85 16.53
C GLY A 52 -0.59 -17.88 15.34
N PRO A 53 -1.57 -16.96 15.32
CA PRO A 53 -1.80 -16.07 14.18
C PRO A 53 -0.56 -15.20 13.91
N MET A 54 0.19 -15.51 12.84
CA MET A 54 1.28 -14.68 12.37
C MET A 54 0.71 -13.63 11.41
N ALA A 55 0.65 -12.37 11.84
CA ALA A 55 0.33 -11.28 10.93
C ALA A 55 1.45 -11.21 9.87
N LEU A 56 1.13 -11.51 8.61
CA LEU A 56 2.09 -11.34 7.52
C LEU A 56 2.33 -9.85 7.30
N HIS A 57 3.58 -9.41 7.43
CA HIS A 57 4.00 -8.06 7.08
C HIS A 57 4.65 -8.07 5.70
N TYR A 58 4.26 -7.12 4.84
CA TYR A 58 4.83 -6.94 3.51
C TYR A 58 5.69 -5.69 3.48
N LEU A 59 6.91 -5.83 2.98
CA LEU A 59 7.80 -4.69 2.73
C LEU A 59 7.50 -4.16 1.32
N VAL A 60 7.38 -2.85 1.21
CA VAL A 60 7.15 -2.12 -0.02
C VAL A 60 8.27 -1.10 -0.18
N ASP A 61 8.87 -1.07 -1.35
CA ASP A 61 9.89 -0.10 -1.73
C ASP A 61 9.42 0.55 -3.03
N LEU A 62 8.99 1.81 -2.96
CA LEU A 62 8.50 2.55 -4.12
C LEU A 62 9.63 3.01 -5.05
N GLU A 63 10.85 3.21 -4.53
CA GLU A 63 12.00 3.58 -5.35
C GLU A 63 12.41 2.43 -6.28
N ARG A 64 12.36 1.20 -5.77
CA ARG A 64 12.62 -0.01 -6.54
C ARG A 64 11.37 -0.61 -7.21
N GLU A 65 10.21 -0.01 -6.99
CA GLU A 65 8.91 -0.51 -7.45
C GLU A 65 8.63 -1.96 -7.03
N THR A 66 9.11 -2.36 -5.84
CA THR A 66 9.00 -3.75 -5.36
C THR A 66 8.09 -3.90 -4.15
N CYS A 67 7.53 -5.10 -4.01
CA CYS A 67 6.82 -5.52 -2.81
C CYS A 67 7.05 -7.00 -2.54
N THR A 68 7.18 -7.39 -1.27
CA THR A 68 7.40 -8.80 -0.88
C THR A 68 6.13 -9.67 -0.90
N CYS A 69 5.00 -9.14 -1.40
CA CYS A 69 3.77 -9.91 -1.47
C CYS A 69 3.73 -10.87 -2.68
N PRO A 70 2.94 -11.96 -2.61
CA PRO A 70 2.85 -12.93 -3.70
C PRO A 70 2.35 -12.36 -5.04
N ASP A 71 1.51 -11.33 -5.02
CA ASP A 71 1.01 -10.69 -6.23
C ASP A 71 2.12 -9.93 -6.98
N ALA A 72 2.98 -9.23 -6.23
CA ALA A 72 4.12 -8.52 -6.80
C ALA A 72 5.21 -9.48 -7.29
N ALA A 73 5.43 -10.61 -6.61
CA ALA A 73 6.33 -11.67 -7.07
C ALA A 73 5.92 -12.26 -8.44
N LYS A 74 4.65 -12.15 -8.83
CA LYS A 74 4.14 -12.54 -10.15
C LYS A 74 4.27 -11.44 -11.21
N GLY A 75 4.89 -10.31 -10.89
CA GLY A 75 5.03 -9.15 -11.78
C GLY A 75 3.75 -8.32 -11.93
N HIS A 76 2.80 -8.43 -10.99
CA HIS A 76 1.58 -7.63 -11.00
C HIS A 76 1.68 -6.43 -10.07
N THR A 77 1.11 -5.30 -10.50
CA THR A 77 0.86 -4.17 -9.60
C THR A 77 -0.09 -4.62 -8.49
N CYS A 78 0.45 -4.68 -7.26
CA CYS A 78 -0.28 -5.12 -6.08
C CYS A 78 -0.92 -3.94 -5.34
N LYS A 79 -1.91 -4.25 -4.51
CA LYS A 79 -2.58 -3.25 -3.65
C LYS A 79 -1.64 -2.56 -2.65
N HIS A 80 -0.52 -3.19 -2.27
CA HIS A 80 0.41 -2.62 -1.29
C HIS A 80 1.25 -1.48 -1.89
N LEU A 81 1.72 -1.66 -3.13
CA LEU A 81 2.38 -0.59 -3.89
C LEU A 81 1.42 0.59 -4.09
N LEU A 82 0.16 0.31 -4.46
CA LEU A 82 -0.86 1.35 -4.60
C LEU A 82 -1.12 2.08 -3.28
N ALA A 83 -1.22 1.36 -2.16
CA ALA A 83 -1.43 1.96 -0.85
C ALA A 83 -0.26 2.86 -0.44
N ALA A 84 0.98 2.42 -0.62
CA ALA A 84 2.17 3.22 -0.34
C ALA A 84 2.21 4.49 -1.20
N LEU A 85 1.93 4.38 -2.49
CA LEU A 85 1.91 5.52 -3.40
C LEU A 85 0.81 6.53 -3.03
N LEU A 86 -0.37 6.05 -2.63
CA LEU A 86 -1.47 6.90 -2.17
C LEU A 86 -1.14 7.61 -0.86
N LEU A 87 -0.46 6.93 0.08
CA LEU A 87 0.01 7.53 1.33
C LEU A 87 1.01 8.67 1.04
N GLU A 88 2.01 8.40 0.21
CA GLU A 88 3.03 9.39 -0.16
C GLU A 88 2.41 10.63 -0.79
N ARG A 89 1.51 10.43 -1.77
CA ARG A 89 0.78 11.54 -2.41
C ARG A 89 -0.10 12.31 -1.43
N GLY A 90 -0.74 11.63 -0.49
CA GLY A 90 -1.57 12.27 0.53
C GLY A 90 -0.74 13.18 1.43
N GLU A 91 0.39 12.67 1.92
CA GLU A 91 1.32 13.44 2.76
C GLU A 91 1.95 14.62 2.02
N GLU A 92 2.33 14.44 0.76
CA GLU A 92 2.87 15.52 -0.08
C GLU A 92 1.87 16.67 -0.25
N ARG A 93 0.59 16.35 -0.50
CA ARG A 93 -0.47 17.36 -0.59
C ARG A 93 -0.64 18.09 0.73
N SER A 94 -0.76 17.38 1.84
CA SER A 94 -0.91 17.99 3.17
C SER A 94 0.28 18.88 3.54
N ARG A 95 1.51 18.49 3.14
CA ARG A 95 2.70 19.33 3.32
C ARG A 95 2.67 20.59 2.45
N GLY A 96 2.21 20.46 1.20
CA GLY A 96 2.01 21.59 0.30
C GLY A 96 1.01 22.61 0.86
N GLU A 97 -0.15 22.13 1.31
CA GLU A 97 -1.21 22.93 1.92
C GLU A 97 -0.73 23.63 3.20
N ALA A 98 -0.04 22.91 4.09
CA ALA A 98 0.52 23.49 5.32
C ALA A 98 1.57 24.57 5.05
N ARG A 99 2.34 24.44 3.96
CA ARG A 99 3.33 25.44 3.56
C ARG A 99 2.67 26.69 2.97
N GLU A 100 1.53 26.54 2.32
CA GLU A 100 0.76 27.67 1.77
C GLU A 100 0.07 28.46 2.88
N THR A 101 -0.55 27.78 3.85
CA THR A 101 -1.17 28.44 5.01
C THR A 101 -0.14 29.18 5.87
N ALA A 102 1.04 28.59 6.08
CA ALA A 102 2.13 29.24 6.83
C ALA A 102 2.72 30.48 6.13
N LYS A 103 2.58 30.60 4.80
CA LYS A 103 3.01 31.80 4.05
C LYS A 103 1.98 32.92 4.05
N ALA A 104 0.72 32.59 4.32
CA ALA A 104 -0.40 33.53 4.30
C ALA A 104 -0.68 34.18 5.68
N ALA A 105 0.00 33.71 6.74
CA ALA A 105 -0.03 34.26 8.10
C ALA A 105 1.18 35.16 8.36
#